data_AF-F9GE59-F1
#
_entry.id   AF-F9GE59-F1
#
_cell.length_a   1.000
_cell.length_b   1.000
_cell.length_c   1.000
_cell.angle_alpha   90.00
_cell.angle_beta   90.00
_cell.angle_gamma   90.00
#
_symmetry.space_group_name_H-M   'P 1'
#
loop_
_entity.id
_entity.type
_entity.pdbx_description
1 polymer ?
#
loop_
_entity_poly.entity_id
_entity_poly.type
_entity_poly.pdbx_seq_one_letter_code
_entity_poly.pdbx_strand_id
1 'polypeptide(L)'
;MLASPVFKAMLDGPFKESCRNQDGRFEAKAFEYSAEALLILLDIMHGHHRRVPKTMELSLLTEMAILVDYYMCHEIVEMFAENWIASVIQEGRYEQTCHSLVPFWTH
;
A
#
# COMPACT_ATOMS: atom_id res chain seq x y z
N MET A 1 -11.90 -16.50 5.35
CA MET A 1 -11.36 -15.44 6.22
C MET A 1 -11.13 -14.23 5.34
N LEU A 2 -11.71 -13.07 5.67
CA LEU A 2 -11.29 -11.83 5.03
C LEU A 2 -9.95 -11.44 5.64
N ALA A 3 -9.01 -11.00 4.80
CA ALA A 3 -7.66 -10.60 5.21
C ALA A 3 -7.62 -9.32 6.07
N SER A 4 -8.78 -8.68 6.26
CA SER A 4 -8.96 -7.47 7.06
C SER A 4 -10.27 -7.57 7.85
N PRO A 5 -10.25 -7.34 9.18
CA PRO A 5 -11.46 -7.26 9.98
C PRO A 5 -12.31 -6.03 9.63
N VAL A 6 -11.70 -4.95 9.14
CA VAL A 6 -12.41 -3.73 8.70
C VAL A 6 -13.19 -3.98 7.42
N PHE A 7 -12.59 -4.63 6.41
CA PHE A 7 -13.35 -5.04 5.22
C PHE A 7 -14.48 -6.01 5.58
N LYS A 8 -14.25 -6.90 6.55
CA LYS A 8 -15.32 -7.77 7.05
C LYS A 8 -16.47 -6.98 7.65
N ALA A 9 -16.18 -6.04 8.55
CA ALA A 9 -17.21 -5.21 9.16
C ALA A 9 -17.93 -4.32 8.13
N MET A 10 -17.19 -3.80 7.14
CA MET A 10 -17.74 -2.95 6.08
C MET A 10 -18.70 -3.72 5.16
N LEU A 11 -18.32 -4.92 4.74
CA LEU A 11 -19.07 -5.71 3.75
C LEU A 11 -20.13 -6.63 4.36
N ASP A 12 -19.97 -7.05 5.62
CA ASP A 12 -20.94 -7.89 6.33
C ASP A 12 -21.84 -7.07 7.28
N GLY A 13 -21.53 -5.78 7.50
CA GLY A 13 -22.21 -4.92 8.49
C GLY A 13 -23.46 -4.23 7.97
N PRO A 14 -24.09 -3.37 8.80
CA PRO A 14 -25.33 -2.64 8.46
C PRO A 14 -25.09 -1.40 7.58
N PHE A 15 -23.92 -1.28 6.95
CA PHE A 15 -23.53 -0.10 6.17
C PHE A 15 -24.03 -0.18 4.73
N LYS A 16 -23.93 0.93 3.98
CA LYS A 16 -24.36 0.93 2.58
C LYS A 16 -23.45 0.06 1.72
N GLU A 17 -22.19 -0.06 2.12
CA GLU A 17 -21.13 -0.83 1.48
C GLU A 17 -21.38 -2.34 1.50
N SER A 18 -22.25 -2.84 2.39
CA SER A 18 -22.70 -4.25 2.38
C SER A 18 -23.86 -4.51 1.43
N CYS A 19 -24.45 -3.46 0.86
CA CYS A 19 -25.46 -3.61 -0.18
C CYS A 19 -24.80 -3.71 -1.55
N ARG A 20 -25.21 -4.72 -2.32
CA ARG A 20 -24.80 -4.83 -3.72
C ARG A 20 -25.51 -3.79 -4.58
N ASN A 21 -24.80 -3.25 -5.54
CA ASN A 21 -25.35 -2.37 -6.57
C ASN A 21 -26.18 -3.17 -7.60
N GLN A 22 -26.68 -2.48 -8.64
CA GLN A 22 -27.49 -3.09 -9.70
C GLN A 22 -26.77 -4.21 -10.47
N ASP A 23 -25.43 -4.15 -10.52
CA ASP A 23 -24.57 -5.17 -11.16
C ASP A 23 -24.18 -6.31 -10.22
N GLY A 24 -24.70 -6.32 -8.98
CA GLY A 24 -24.38 -7.33 -7.98
C GLY A 24 -23.01 -7.17 -7.32
N ARG A 25 -22.38 -5.99 -7.41
CA ARG A 25 -21.06 -5.67 -6.86
C ARG A 25 -21.18 -4.84 -5.59
N PHE A 26 -20.24 -4.99 -4.66
CA PHE A 26 -20.11 -4.07 -3.53
C PHE A 26 -19.46 -2.77 -3.98
N GLU A 27 -19.94 -1.64 -3.47
CA GLU A 27 -19.36 -0.31 -3.71
C GLU A 27 -18.91 0.28 -2.39
N ALA A 28 -17.60 0.43 -2.22
CA ALA A 28 -17.00 1.14 -1.09
C ALA A 28 -16.34 2.43 -1.58
N LYS A 29 -16.54 3.52 -0.83
CA LYS A 29 -15.85 4.79 -1.09
C LYS A 29 -14.59 4.88 -0.23
N ALA A 30 -13.42 4.84 -0.85
CA ALA A 30 -12.18 5.20 -0.20
C ALA A 30 -12.02 6.73 -0.27
N PHE A 31 -12.18 7.43 0.85
CA PHE A 31 -12.34 8.88 0.81
C PHE A 31 -11.03 9.69 0.87
N GLU A 32 -9.88 9.09 1.22
CA GLU A 32 -8.69 9.88 1.57
C GLU A 32 -7.35 9.26 1.17
N TYR A 33 -7.34 8.12 0.48
CA TYR A 33 -6.11 7.36 0.21
C TYR A 33 -5.83 7.19 -1.28
N SER A 34 -4.56 7.07 -1.62
CA SER A 34 -4.10 6.79 -2.98
C SER A 34 -4.75 5.55 -3.55
N ALA A 35 -5.37 5.71 -4.73
CA ALA A 35 -5.96 4.60 -5.47
C ALA A 35 -4.93 3.53 -5.83
N GLU A 36 -3.67 3.93 -6.01
CA GLU A 36 -2.56 3.03 -6.28
C GLU A 36 -2.22 2.18 -5.05
N ALA A 37 -2.07 2.80 -3.88
CA ALA A 37 -1.82 2.07 -2.63
C ALA A 37 -2.95 1.08 -2.32
N LEU A 38 -4.20 1.51 -2.51
CA LEU A 38 -5.36 0.64 -2.30
C LEU A 38 -5.39 -0.52 -3.29
N LEU A 39 -5.06 -0.27 -4.56
CA LEU A 39 -5.00 -1.33 -5.58
C LEU A 39 -3.93 -2.37 -5.23
N ILE A 40 -2.74 -1.94 -4.80
CA ILE A 40 -1.68 -2.86 -4.35
C ILE A 40 -2.15 -3.68 -3.15
N LEU A 41 -2.81 -3.06 -2.18
CA LEU A 41 -3.34 -3.76 -1.02
C LEU A 41 -4.37 -4.82 -1.43
N LEU A 42 -5.27 -4.49 -2.36
CA LEU A 42 -6.24 -5.43 -2.91
C LEU A 42 -5.56 -6.57 -3.68
N ASP A 43 -4.52 -6.28 -4.48
CA ASP A 43 -3.74 -7.32 -5.15
C ASP A 43 -3.08 -8.29 -4.14
N ILE A 44 -2.60 -7.79 -2.99
CA ILE A 44 -2.11 -8.64 -1.90
C ILE A 44 -3.24 -9.50 -1.33
N MET A 45 -4.36 -8.89 -0.94
CA MET A 45 -5.51 -9.60 -0.35
C MET A 45 -6.08 -10.68 -1.28
N HIS A 46 -6.03 -10.46 -2.59
CA HIS A 46 -6.53 -11.39 -3.62
C HIS A 46 -5.48 -12.39 -4.12
N GLY A 47 -4.25 -12.37 -3.58
CA GLY A 47 -3.20 -13.31 -3.97
C GLY A 47 -2.57 -13.01 -5.33
N HIS A 48 -2.75 -11.80 -5.87
CA HIS A 48 -2.19 -11.33 -7.13
C HIS A 48 -0.74 -10.86 -6.95
N HIS A 49 0.07 -11.59 -6.18
CA HIS A 49 1.40 -11.19 -5.73
C HIS A 49 2.39 -10.85 -6.86
N ARG A 50 2.15 -11.36 -8.08
CA ARG A 50 2.96 -11.01 -9.28
C ARG A 50 2.79 -9.55 -9.72
N ARG A 51 1.69 -8.89 -9.35
CA ARG A 51 1.41 -7.48 -9.64
C ARG A 51 1.90 -6.54 -8.54
N VAL A 52 2.23 -7.08 -7.37
CA VAL A 52 2.73 -6.32 -6.24
C VAL A 52 4.15 -5.83 -6.58
N PRO A 53 4.43 -4.52 -6.47
CA PRO A 53 5.74 -3.99 -6.80
C PRO A 53 6.79 -4.52 -5.84
N LYS A 54 8.02 -4.70 -6.31
CA LYS A 54 9.14 -5.19 -5.49
C LYS A 54 9.86 -4.07 -4.74
N THR A 55 9.75 -2.86 -5.25
CA THR A 55 10.35 -1.63 -4.72
C THR A 55 9.25 -0.59 -4.66
N MET A 56 9.41 0.38 -3.78
CA MET A 56 8.41 1.42 -3.56
C MET A 56 9.09 2.72 -3.21
N GLU A 57 8.53 3.84 -3.68
CA GLU A 57 8.94 5.18 -3.26
C GLU A 57 8.44 5.47 -1.83
N LEU A 58 9.13 6.35 -1.11
CA LEU A 58 8.79 6.68 0.30
C LEU A 58 7.34 7.18 0.45
N SER A 59 6.85 7.97 -0.50
CA SER A 59 5.48 8.50 -0.51
C SER A 59 4.44 7.37 -0.56
N LEU A 60 4.57 6.45 -1.50
CA LEU A 60 3.66 5.32 -1.67
C LEU A 60 3.76 4.33 -0.49
N LEU A 61 4.95 4.14 0.08
CA LEU A 61 5.13 3.32 1.30
C LEU A 61 4.42 3.95 2.51
N THR A 62 4.40 5.28 2.60
CA THR A 62 3.67 6.00 3.66
C THR A 62 2.15 5.81 3.51
N GLU A 63 1.63 5.95 2.29
CA GLU A 63 0.21 5.71 2.00
C GLU A 63 -0.19 4.26 2.28
N MET A 64 0.67 3.30 1.93
CA MET A 64 0.47 1.89 2.23
C MET A 64 0.42 1.64 3.74
N ALA A 65 1.32 2.24 4.52
CA ALA A 65 1.32 2.10 5.98
C ALA A 65 0.01 2.60 6.61
N ILE A 66 -0.52 3.73 6.12
CA ILE A 66 -1.81 4.27 6.56
C ILE A 66 -2.94 3.28 6.25
N LEU A 67 -2.96 2.72 5.04
CA LEU A 67 -3.97 1.74 4.65
C LEU A 67 -3.90 0.44 5.45
N VAL A 68 -2.70 -0.06 5.71
CA VAL A 68 -2.47 -1.29 6.47
C VAL A 68 -2.96 -1.14 7.90
N ASP A 69 -2.67 0.00 8.53
CA ASP A 69 -3.17 0.35 9.87
C ASP A 69 -4.70 0.50 9.85
N TYR A 70 -5.23 1.29 8.92
CA TYR A 70 -6.67 1.52 8.78
C TYR A 70 -7.46 0.23 8.59
N TYR A 71 -7.03 -0.64 7.68
CA TYR A 71 -7.71 -1.90 7.40
C TYR A 71 -7.28 -3.05 8.34
N MET A 72 -6.34 -2.82 9.26
CA MET A 72 -5.81 -3.81 10.19
C MET A 72 -5.38 -5.12 9.52
N CYS A 73 -4.52 -5.02 8.50
CA CYS A 73 -4.11 -6.16 7.65
C CYS A 73 -2.59 -6.36 7.60
N HIS A 74 -1.91 -6.07 8.70
CA HIS A 74 -0.46 -6.15 8.85
C HIS A 74 0.14 -7.49 8.41
N GLU A 75 -0.46 -8.61 8.85
CA GLU A 75 0.08 -9.97 8.63
C GLU A 75 0.28 -10.30 7.14
N ILE A 76 -0.64 -9.87 6.27
CA ILE A 76 -0.57 -10.18 4.84
C ILE A 76 0.38 -9.26 4.07
N VAL A 77 0.67 -8.08 4.61
CA VAL A 77 1.54 -7.08 3.97
C VAL A 77 3.00 -7.22 4.44
N GLU A 78 3.23 -7.78 5.63
CA GLU A 78 4.55 -7.95 6.24
C GLU A 78 5.58 -8.55 5.28
N MET A 79 5.20 -9.59 4.52
CA MET A 79 6.10 -10.26 3.56
C MET A 79 6.59 -9.38 2.40
N PHE A 80 5.91 -8.27 2.12
CA PHE A 80 6.31 -7.30 1.08
C PHE A 80 7.03 -6.09 1.68
N ALA A 81 6.66 -5.71 2.91
CA ALA A 81 7.14 -4.52 3.58
C ALA A 81 8.66 -4.49 3.72
N GLU A 82 9.30 -5.62 4.03
CA GLU A 82 10.78 -5.69 4.16
C GLU A 82 11.50 -5.23 2.90
N ASN A 83 11.04 -5.67 1.72
CA ASN A 83 11.63 -5.31 0.44
C ASN A 83 11.41 -3.83 0.11
N TRP A 84 10.23 -3.30 0.41
CA TRP A 84 9.92 -1.88 0.18
C TRP A 84 10.73 -0.96 1.10
N ILE A 85 10.85 -1.31 2.39
CA ILE A 85 11.68 -0.55 3.33
C ILE A 85 13.14 -0.56 2.86
N ALA A 86 13.64 -1.73 2.43
CA ALA A 86 14.99 -1.84 1.89
C ALA A 86 15.19 -0.98 0.63
N SER A 87 14.23 -0.92 -0.28
CA SER A 87 14.34 -0.09 -1.49
C SER A 87 14.39 1.40 -1.17
N VAL A 88 13.52 1.87 -0.28
CA VAL A 88 13.48 3.28 0.16
C VAL A 88 14.80 3.69 0.84
N ILE A 89 15.35 2.83 1.70
CA ILE A 89 16.64 3.10 2.37
C ILE A 89 17.79 3.18 1.35
N GLN A 90 17.77 2.31 0.33
CA GLN A 90 18.78 2.32 -0.73
C GLN A 90 18.71 3.60 -1.56
N GLU A 91 17.51 4.00 -2.00
CA GLU A 91 17.27 5.25 -2.74
C GLU A 91 17.82 6.47 -1.99
N GLY A 92 17.50 6.59 -0.69
CA GLY A 92 18.03 7.65 0.15
C GLY A 92 19.57 7.68 0.12
N ARG A 93 20.21 6.52 0.31
CA ARG A 93 21.69 6.40 0.31
C ARG A 93 22.31 6.87 -1.01
N TYR A 94 21.69 6.58 -2.14
CA TYR A 94 22.16 7.06 -3.43
C TYR A 94 22.07 8.58 -3.52
N GLU A 95 20.97 9.17 -3.05
CA GLU A 95 20.79 10.62 -3.05
C GLU A 95 21.84 11.33 -2.16
N GLN A 96 22.15 10.78 -0.99
CA GLN A 96 23.23 11.32 -0.14
C GLN A 96 24.62 11.17 -0.78
N THR A 97 24.88 10.06 -1.46
CA THR A 97 26.16 9.84 -2.16
C THR A 97 26.33 10.82 -3.30
N CYS A 98 25.30 11.02 -4.13
CA CYS A 98 25.29 12.02 -5.20
C CYS A 98 25.51 13.42 -4.65
N HIS A 99 24.81 13.80 -3.56
CA HIS A 99 24.99 15.10 -2.91
C HIS A 99 26.43 15.29 -2.35
N SER A 100 27.07 14.22 -1.87
CA SER A 100 28.46 14.25 -1.39
C SER A 100 29.52 14.33 -2.50
N LEU A 101 29.16 14.05 -3.76
CA LEU A 101 30.06 14.10 -4.93
C LEU A 101 29.99 15.45 -5.69
N VAL A 102 29.02 16.31 -5.37
CA VAL A 102 28.90 17.68 -5.92
C VAL A 102 30.09 18.63 -5.59
N PRO A 103 30.87 18.50 -4.49
CA PRO A 103 31.91 19.49 -4.20
C PRO A 103 33.23 19.31 -4.96
N PHE A 104 33.36 18.32 -5.87
CA PHE A 104 34.64 18.01 -6.52
C PHE A 104 34.81 18.50 -7.98
N TRP A 105 33.80 19.13 -8.59
CA TRP A 105 33.85 19.53 -10.02
C TRP A 105 33.64 21.02 -10.28
N THR A 106 34.01 21.90 -9.33
CA THR A 106 33.96 23.37 -9.50
C THR A 106 35.33 24.05 -9.38
N HIS A 107 36.40 23.43 -9.87
CA HIS A 107 37.70 24.10 -10.05
C HIS A 107 38.17 24.03 -11.50
#